data_AF-A0A2Z6AUP0-F1
#
_entry.id   AF-A0A2Z6AUP0-F1
#
_cell.length_a   1.000
_cell.length_b   1.000
_cell.length_c   1.000
_cell.angle_alpha   90.00
_cell.angle_beta   90.00
_cell.angle_gamma   90.00
#
_symmetry.space_group_name_H-M   'P 1'
#
loop_
_entity.id
_entity.type
_entity.pdbx_description
1 polymer ?
#
loop_
_entity_poly.entity_id
_entity_poly.type
_entity_poly.pdbx_seq_one_letter_code
_entity_poly.pdbx_strand_id
1 'polypeptide(L)'
;MSKIVNRKYAAIRRRERGIAQTIAGGLIGAKKVSVWDVLIPIVFIFRFAAIQKKRELFVGNFLYTKLLALDGARKIMRNNAVRKEVLGGIDEMTKQTLVAHTAGVYCESIRACQMKEVRLLLDHFVSLFKADGLAYPELVTSAYGKRGRYEAFLKQLEMIEDEVYQASCEMLGDAADTGFIDKVRASTIRIRAHEAGMIFWDH
;
A
#
# COMPACT_ATOMS: atom_id res chain seq x y z
N MET A 1 23.49 8.14 -10.22
CA MET A 1 22.66 7.27 -9.35
C MET A 1 21.52 8.01 -8.65
N SER A 2 21.79 8.95 -7.72
CA SER A 2 20.76 9.56 -6.84
C SER A 2 19.59 10.25 -7.56
N LYS A 3 19.86 11.01 -8.63
CA LYS A 3 18.82 11.70 -9.42
C LYS A 3 17.84 10.73 -10.10
N ILE A 4 18.34 9.62 -10.66
CA ILE A 4 17.52 8.60 -11.32
C ILE A 4 16.62 7.90 -10.30
N VAL A 5 17.19 7.48 -9.16
CA VAL A 5 16.42 6.85 -8.08
C VAL A 5 15.32 7.79 -7.56
N ASN A 6 15.60 9.08 -7.39
CA ASN A 6 14.57 10.04 -6.96
C ASN A 6 13.45 10.22 -8.00
N ARG A 7 13.75 10.20 -9.29
CA ARG A 7 12.73 10.27 -10.36
C ARG A 7 11.84 9.04 -10.37
N LYS A 8 12.43 7.83 -10.33
CA LYS A 8 11.68 6.56 -10.23
C LYS A 8 10.82 6.52 -8.97
N TYR A 9 11.38 6.92 -7.82
CA TYR A 9 10.63 7.04 -6.57
C TYR A 9 9.42 7.97 -6.71
N ALA A 10 9.59 9.15 -7.33
CA ALA A 10 8.50 10.08 -7.56
C ALA A 10 7.44 9.52 -8.53
N ALA A 11 7.84 8.78 -9.56
CA ALA A 11 6.91 8.13 -10.49
C ALA A 11 6.08 7.06 -9.78
N ILE A 12 6.73 6.14 -9.05
CA ILE A 12 6.06 5.06 -8.31
C ILE A 12 5.14 5.65 -7.22
N ARG A 13 5.63 6.60 -6.42
CA ARG A 13 4.84 7.25 -5.36
C ARG A 13 3.60 7.96 -5.90
N ARG A 14 3.73 8.62 -7.05
CA ARG A 14 2.60 9.30 -7.72
C ARG A 14 1.54 8.30 -8.15
N ARG A 15 1.96 7.16 -8.72
CA ARG A 15 1.05 6.07 -9.09
C ARG A 15 0.30 5.52 -7.88
N GLU A 16 1.02 5.14 -6.82
CA GLU A 16 0.38 4.61 -5.59
C GLU A 16 -0.63 5.61 -5.02
N ARG A 17 -0.25 6.89 -4.92
CA ARG A 17 -1.15 7.94 -4.44
C ARG A 17 -2.36 8.15 -5.35
N GLY A 18 -2.18 8.05 -6.67
CA GLY A 18 -3.27 8.17 -7.64
C GLY A 18 -4.33 7.07 -7.48
N ILE A 19 -3.90 5.82 -7.24
CA ILE A 19 -4.83 4.71 -6.94
C ILE A 19 -5.59 4.99 -5.65
N ALA A 20 -4.87 5.33 -4.58
CA ALA A 20 -5.48 5.63 -3.28
C ALA A 20 -6.53 6.76 -3.39
N GLN A 21 -6.20 7.83 -4.13
CA GLN A 21 -7.10 8.96 -4.37
C GLN A 21 -8.32 8.57 -5.20
N THR A 22 -8.15 7.73 -6.23
CA THR A 22 -9.25 7.26 -7.08
C THR A 22 -10.25 6.42 -6.27
N ILE A 23 -9.74 5.50 -5.45
CA ILE A 23 -10.56 4.69 -4.54
C ILE A 23 -11.27 5.60 -3.53
N ALA A 24 -10.53 6.50 -2.89
CA ALA A 24 -11.08 7.41 -1.90
C ALA A 24 -12.18 8.31 -2.48
N GLY A 25 -11.99 8.84 -3.69
CA GLY A 25 -12.98 9.65 -4.40
C GLY A 25 -14.25 8.88 -4.74
N GLY A 26 -14.13 7.63 -5.21
CA GLY A 26 -15.28 6.79 -5.56
C GLY A 26 -16.09 6.28 -4.37
N LEU A 27 -15.46 6.13 -3.19
CA LEU A 27 -16.09 5.52 -2.02
C LEU A 27 -16.56 6.51 -0.96
N ILE A 28 -15.80 7.59 -0.73
CA ILE A 28 -16.05 8.53 0.38
C ILE A 28 -17.08 9.61 0.00
N GLY A 29 -17.29 9.86 -1.30
CA GLY A 29 -18.30 10.80 -1.78
C GLY A 29 -19.76 10.40 -1.51
N ALA A 30 -20.03 9.16 -1.08
CA ALA A 30 -21.38 8.58 -1.11
C ALA A 30 -22.01 8.18 0.24
N LYS A 31 -21.35 8.28 1.40
CA LYS A 31 -21.98 7.82 2.67
C LYS A 31 -21.53 8.56 3.94
N LYS A 32 -22.47 8.66 4.89
CA LYS A 32 -22.27 9.09 6.29
C LYS A 32 -21.34 8.10 7.01
N VAL A 33 -20.42 8.68 7.79
CA VAL A 33 -19.52 8.13 8.82
C VAL A 33 -19.70 6.62 9.11
N SER A 34 -18.69 5.82 8.77
CA SER A 34 -18.59 4.38 9.08
C SER A 34 -17.36 4.13 9.96
N VAL A 35 -17.35 3.01 10.67
CA VAL A 35 -16.34 2.53 11.65
C VAL A 35 -14.91 2.46 11.08
N TRP A 36 -14.73 2.67 9.77
CA TRP A 36 -13.45 2.94 9.13
C TRP A 36 -12.67 4.12 9.68
N ASP A 37 -13.30 5.04 10.41
CA ASP A 37 -12.60 6.08 11.18
C ASP A 37 -11.73 5.49 12.33
N VAL A 38 -11.90 4.20 12.68
CA VAL A 38 -11.21 3.48 13.77
C VAL A 38 -10.06 2.59 13.27
N LEU A 39 -10.02 2.20 11.99
CA LEU A 39 -8.90 1.44 11.40
C LEU A 39 -7.71 2.35 11.08
N ILE A 40 -7.27 3.11 12.09
CA ILE A 40 -6.13 4.03 12.08
C ILE A 40 -4.85 3.21 12.25
N PRO A 41 -3.86 3.31 11.34
CA PRO A 41 -2.50 2.90 11.61
C PRO A 41 -1.56 4.12 11.59
N ILE A 42 -1.02 4.46 12.77
CA ILE A 42 0.40 4.79 12.98
C ILE A 42 0.94 6.12 12.43
N VAL A 43 0.27 6.82 11.51
CA VAL A 43 0.69 8.16 11.10
C VAL A 43 -0.52 9.07 11.00
N PHE A 44 -0.97 9.63 12.12
CA PHE A 44 -1.23 11.06 12.26
C PHE A 44 -1.58 11.40 13.70
N ILE A 45 -0.63 12.06 14.35
CA ILE A 45 -0.81 12.86 15.55
C ILE A 45 -1.78 14.02 15.22
N PHE A 46 -2.80 14.17 16.07
CA PHE A 46 -3.72 15.30 16.31
C PHE A 46 -4.88 15.70 15.36
N ARG A 47 -6.04 15.73 16.01
CA ARG A 47 -7.17 16.69 15.99
C ARG A 47 -8.05 16.81 14.72
N PHE A 48 -9.28 16.34 14.89
CA PHE A 48 -10.60 16.92 14.57
C PHE A 48 -10.84 17.72 13.28
N ALA A 49 -11.95 17.37 12.61
CA ALA A 49 -12.83 18.15 11.73
C ALA A 49 -12.87 17.82 10.22
N ALA A 50 -14.10 17.55 9.77
CA ALA A 50 -14.65 17.62 8.41
C ALA A 50 -14.17 16.61 7.35
N ILE A 51 -15.11 16.23 6.49
CA ILE A 51 -15.09 15.15 5.47
C ILE A 51 -13.81 15.10 4.61
N GLN A 52 -13.12 16.23 4.38
CA GLN A 52 -11.83 16.24 3.67
C GLN A 52 -10.72 15.48 4.42
N LYS A 53 -10.73 15.46 5.77
CA LYS A 53 -9.81 14.64 6.56
C LYS A 53 -10.07 13.16 6.37
N LYS A 54 -11.32 12.71 6.16
CA LYS A 54 -11.64 11.28 5.95
C LYS A 54 -10.97 10.73 4.70
N ARG A 55 -10.95 11.52 3.62
CA ARG A 55 -10.28 11.13 2.37
C ARG A 55 -8.77 11.02 2.56
N GLU A 56 -8.13 12.01 3.17
CA GLU A 56 -6.69 11.97 3.41
C GLU A 56 -6.28 10.91 4.43
N LEU A 57 -7.11 10.64 5.45
CA LEU A 57 -6.90 9.53 6.40
C LEU A 57 -6.97 8.18 5.71
N PHE A 58 -8.01 7.93 4.89
CA PHE A 58 -8.09 6.71 4.10
C PHE A 58 -6.88 6.55 3.17
N VAL A 59 -6.51 7.61 2.45
CA VAL A 59 -5.33 7.61 1.57
C VAL A 59 -4.06 7.31 2.36
N GLY A 60 -3.89 7.89 3.55
CA GLY A 60 -2.77 7.60 4.43
C GLY A 60 -2.70 6.13 4.84
N ASN A 61 -3.83 5.58 5.29
CA ASN A 61 -3.94 4.20 5.76
C ASN A 61 -3.68 3.20 4.62
N PHE A 62 -4.33 3.41 3.47
CA PHE A 62 -4.15 2.59 2.27
C PHE A 62 -2.70 2.58 1.78
N LEU A 63 -2.02 3.73 1.89
CA LEU A 63 -0.63 3.90 1.45
C LEU A 63 0.41 3.47 2.48
N TYR A 64 0.04 3.20 3.73
CA TYR A 64 1.00 3.04 4.82
C TYR A 64 2.07 1.98 4.52
N THR A 65 1.66 0.74 4.31
CA THR A 65 2.55 -0.40 4.00
C THR A 65 3.28 -0.20 2.67
N LYS A 66 2.60 0.38 1.68
CA LYS A 66 3.16 0.70 0.35
C LYS A 66 4.28 1.72 0.41
N LEU A 67 4.12 2.77 1.21
CA LEU A 67 5.15 3.79 1.40
C LEU A 67 6.32 3.26 2.23
N LEU A 68 6.08 2.43 3.25
CA LEU A 68 7.15 1.77 4.00
C LEU A 68 8.02 0.89 3.09
N ALA A 69 7.39 0.07 2.26
CA ALA A 69 8.09 -0.76 1.29
C ALA A 69 8.84 0.08 0.25
N LEU A 70 8.23 1.16 -0.27
CA LEU A 70 8.85 2.04 -1.26
C LEU A 70 10.05 2.81 -0.70
N ASP A 71 9.94 3.33 0.53
CA ASP A 71 11.04 3.99 1.24
C ASP A 71 12.15 3.00 1.57
N GLY A 72 11.79 1.77 1.96
CA GLY A 72 12.73 0.67 2.14
C GLY A 72 13.50 0.37 0.85
N ALA A 73 12.80 0.21 -0.28
CA ALA A 73 13.41 -0.03 -1.59
C ALA A 73 14.35 1.12 -1.98
N ARG A 74 13.95 2.37 -1.75
CA ARG A 74 14.82 3.53 -1.98
C ARG A 74 16.09 3.49 -1.13
N LYS A 75 16.01 3.08 0.15
CA LYS A 75 17.18 2.92 1.03
C LYS A 75 18.14 1.85 0.50
N ILE A 76 17.62 0.70 0.07
CA ILE A 76 18.40 -0.37 -0.57
C ILE A 76 19.15 0.19 -1.80
N MET A 77 18.44 0.93 -2.66
CA MET A 77 19.00 1.42 -3.91
C MET A 77 19.95 2.62 -3.79
N ARG A 78 19.82 3.44 -2.74
CA ARG A 78 20.69 4.60 -2.52
C ARG A 78 21.91 4.30 -1.66
N ASN A 79 21.72 3.51 -0.61
CA ASN A 79 22.71 3.32 0.44
C ASN A 79 23.33 1.92 0.41
N ASN A 80 22.97 1.09 -0.58
CA ASN A 80 23.29 -0.34 -0.62
C ASN A 80 22.89 -1.06 0.69
N ALA A 81 21.82 -0.58 1.34
CA ALA A 81 21.34 -1.14 2.59
C ALA A 81 20.94 -2.61 2.40
N VAL A 82 21.24 -3.45 3.38
CA VAL A 82 20.90 -4.87 3.30
C VAL A 82 19.40 -5.04 3.50
N ARG A 83 18.75 -5.81 2.62
CA ARG A 83 17.29 -6.07 2.69
C ARG A 83 16.84 -6.49 4.09
N LYS A 84 17.61 -7.36 4.75
CA LYS A 84 17.33 -7.86 6.11
C LYS A 84 17.28 -6.72 7.14
N GLU A 85 18.19 -5.75 7.05
CA GLU A 85 18.24 -4.59 7.96
C GLU A 85 17.06 -3.65 7.72
N VAL A 86 16.71 -3.40 6.45
CA VAL A 86 15.55 -2.58 6.10
C VAL A 86 14.26 -3.19 6.63
N LEU A 87 14.06 -4.50 6.42
CA LEU A 87 12.90 -5.21 6.94
C LEU A 87 12.89 -5.24 8.48
N GLY A 88 14.05 -5.43 9.12
CA GLY A 88 14.17 -5.38 10.57
C GLY A 88 13.83 -4.01 11.15
N GLY A 89 14.26 -2.92 10.50
CA GLY A 89 13.90 -1.57 10.90
C GLY A 89 12.41 -1.24 10.74
N ILE A 90 11.77 -1.76 9.68
CA ILE A 90 10.32 -1.62 9.51
C ILE A 90 9.57 -2.46 10.57
N ASP A 91 10.01 -3.69 10.82
CA ASP A 91 9.42 -4.57 11.84
C ASP A 91 9.45 -3.89 13.22
N GLU A 92 10.61 -3.36 13.62
CA GLU A 92 10.79 -2.68 14.90
C GLU A 92 9.92 -1.41 15.02
N MET A 93 9.88 -0.58 13.97
CA MET A 93 9.05 0.63 13.95
C MET A 93 7.56 0.29 14.08
N THR A 94 7.08 -0.76 13.40
CA THR A 94 5.68 -1.21 13.50
C THR A 94 5.36 -1.77 14.90
N LYS A 95 6.31 -2.49 15.53
CA LYS A 95 6.18 -2.98 16.91
C LYS A 95 6.14 -1.85 17.93
N GLN A 96 7.02 -0.86 17.82
CA GLN A 96 7.00 0.29 18.73
C GLN A 96 5.69 1.04 18.65
N THR A 97 5.09 1.08 17.46
CA THR A 97 3.78 1.71 17.34
C THR A 97 2.65 0.86 17.94
N LEU A 98 2.74 -0.47 17.86
CA LEU A 98 1.85 -1.38 18.57
C LEU A 98 1.87 -1.11 20.09
N VAL A 99 3.07 -0.93 20.66
CA VAL A 99 3.25 -0.66 22.10
C VAL A 99 2.72 0.73 22.49
N ALA A 100 2.82 1.72 21.61
CA ALA A 100 2.35 3.08 21.87
C ALA A 100 0.81 3.23 21.85
N HIS A 101 0.09 2.29 21.23
CA HIS A 101 -1.37 2.32 21.15
C HIS A 101 -2.03 1.49 22.26
N THR A 102 -2.39 2.16 23.36
CA THR A 102 -3.11 1.58 24.51
C THR A 102 -4.60 1.27 24.26
N ALA A 103 -5.11 1.52 23.05
CA ALA A 103 -6.53 1.38 22.72
C ALA A 103 -6.95 -0.01 22.18
N GLY A 104 -6.04 -0.98 22.09
CA GLY A 104 -6.36 -2.39 21.81
C GLY A 104 -6.83 -2.73 20.38
N VAL A 105 -6.90 -1.76 19.46
CA VAL A 105 -7.37 -1.97 18.07
C VAL A 105 -6.28 -2.52 17.14
N TYR A 106 -5.01 -2.17 17.37
CA TYR A 106 -3.91 -2.73 16.61
C TYR A 106 -3.36 -3.96 17.34
N CYS A 107 -3.36 -5.11 16.66
CA CYS A 107 -2.92 -6.39 17.22
C CYS A 107 -1.85 -7.04 16.33
N GLU A 108 -1.11 -7.97 16.92
CA GLU A 108 0.01 -8.64 16.26
C GLU A 108 -0.40 -9.39 14.98
N SER A 109 -1.64 -9.89 14.88
CA SER A 109 -2.14 -10.56 13.68
C SER A 109 -2.25 -9.62 12.47
N ILE A 110 -2.82 -8.42 12.66
CA ILE A 110 -2.89 -7.39 11.62
C ILE A 110 -1.48 -6.96 11.22
N ARG A 111 -0.60 -6.73 12.20
CA ARG A 111 0.80 -6.36 11.95
C ARG A 111 1.53 -7.44 11.15
N ALA A 112 1.36 -8.70 11.51
CA ALA A 112 1.99 -9.82 10.80
C ALA A 112 1.55 -9.88 9.32
N CYS A 113 0.25 -9.68 9.05
CA CYS A 113 -0.28 -9.60 7.68
C CYS A 113 0.28 -8.39 6.93
N GLN A 114 0.32 -7.21 7.56
CA GLN A 114 0.93 -6.01 6.97
C GLN A 114 2.42 -6.22 6.65
N MET A 115 3.15 -6.96 7.49
CA MET A 115 4.55 -7.30 7.22
C MET A 115 4.70 -8.27 6.05
N LYS A 116 3.72 -9.14 5.75
CA LYS A 116 3.72 -9.92 4.50
C LYS A 116 3.56 -8.99 3.30
N GLU A 117 2.65 -8.03 3.37
CA GLU A 117 2.41 -7.03 2.31
C GLU A 117 3.68 -6.21 2.04
N VAL A 118 4.31 -5.70 3.10
CA VAL A 118 5.56 -4.93 3.01
C VAL A 118 6.67 -5.73 2.33
N ARG A 119 6.84 -7.02 2.65
CA ARG A 119 7.88 -7.86 2.04
C ARG A 119 7.66 -8.03 0.55
N LEU A 120 6.43 -8.35 0.13
CA LEU A 120 6.08 -8.51 -1.29
C LEU A 120 6.27 -7.19 -2.06
N LEU A 121 5.78 -6.09 -1.51
CA LEU A 121 5.91 -4.76 -2.12
C LEU A 121 7.36 -4.29 -2.18
N LEU A 122 8.18 -4.64 -1.19
CA LEU A 122 9.60 -4.31 -1.19
C LEU A 122 10.32 -4.99 -2.37
N ASP A 123 10.01 -6.26 -2.63
CA ASP A 123 10.56 -6.98 -3.80
C ASP A 123 10.12 -6.35 -5.12
N HIS A 124 8.83 -6.04 -5.24
CA HIS A 124 8.29 -5.32 -6.38
C HIS A 124 9.02 -3.99 -6.63
N PHE A 125 9.12 -3.13 -5.61
CA PHE A 125 9.73 -1.81 -5.78
C PHE A 125 11.23 -1.87 -6.04
N VAL A 126 11.97 -2.78 -5.40
CA VAL A 126 13.39 -3.01 -5.73
C VAL A 126 13.53 -3.43 -7.20
N SER A 127 12.63 -4.28 -7.70
CA SER A 127 12.63 -4.69 -9.11
C SER A 127 12.38 -3.51 -10.04
N LEU A 128 11.39 -2.65 -9.73
CA LEU A 128 11.12 -1.42 -10.49
C LEU A 128 12.31 -0.44 -10.46
N PHE A 129 13.02 -0.32 -9.34
CA PHE A 129 14.19 0.56 -9.29
C PHE A 129 15.35 0.08 -10.16
N LYS A 130 15.51 -1.24 -10.30
CA LYS A 130 16.55 -1.87 -11.14
C LYS A 130 16.18 -1.90 -12.63
N ALA A 131 14.90 -1.89 -12.96
CA ALA A 131 14.39 -1.90 -14.33
C ALA A 131 14.74 -0.62 -15.10
N ASP A 132 14.78 -0.70 -16.42
CA ASP A 132 14.98 0.46 -17.30
C ASP A 132 13.72 1.34 -17.37
N GLY A 133 13.91 2.61 -17.75
CA GLY A 133 12.83 3.60 -17.84
C GLY A 133 12.75 4.54 -16.63
N LEU A 134 11.83 5.49 -16.72
CA LEU A 134 11.61 6.55 -15.71
C LEU A 134 10.12 6.79 -15.41
N ALA A 135 9.22 6.41 -16.32
CA ALA A 135 7.78 6.41 -16.09
C ALA A 135 7.31 5.04 -15.57
N TYR A 136 6.25 5.00 -14.75
CA TYR A 136 5.78 3.76 -14.14
C TYR A 136 5.49 2.63 -15.15
N PRO A 137 4.82 2.87 -16.30
CA PRO A 137 4.62 1.83 -17.32
C PRO A 137 5.93 1.24 -17.86
N GLU A 138 6.94 2.08 -18.12
CA GLU A 138 8.27 1.64 -18.59
C GLU A 138 8.96 0.78 -17.52
N LEU A 139 8.88 1.19 -16.25
CA LEU A 139 9.47 0.44 -15.15
C LEU A 139 8.82 -0.94 -15.00
N VAL A 140 7.49 -1.02 -15.14
CA VAL A 140 6.73 -2.27 -15.02
C VAL A 140 7.03 -3.20 -16.20
N THR A 141 6.98 -2.68 -17.43
CA THR A 141 7.29 -3.47 -18.64
C THR A 141 8.72 -3.99 -18.61
N SER A 142 9.70 -3.16 -18.23
CA SER A 142 11.09 -3.59 -18.09
C SER A 142 11.30 -4.60 -16.94
N ALA A 143 10.64 -4.42 -15.78
CA ALA A 143 10.80 -5.33 -14.64
C ALA A 143 10.15 -6.70 -14.85
N TYR A 144 8.96 -6.74 -15.46
CA TYR A 144 8.16 -7.96 -15.58
C TYR A 144 8.25 -8.60 -16.97
N GLY A 145 8.54 -7.82 -18.00
CA GLY A 145 8.64 -8.25 -19.41
C GLY A 145 7.31 -8.58 -20.06
N LYS A 146 6.48 -9.40 -19.41
CA LYS A 146 5.17 -9.85 -19.94
C LYS A 146 4.04 -9.54 -18.97
N ARG A 147 2.88 -9.18 -19.53
CA ARG A 147 1.64 -8.91 -18.80
C ARG A 147 1.31 -9.96 -17.73
N GLY A 148 1.34 -11.24 -18.09
CA GLY A 148 1.00 -12.33 -17.17
C GLY A 148 1.90 -12.41 -15.93
N ARG A 149 3.18 -11.99 -16.00
CA ARG A 149 4.05 -11.93 -14.81
C ARG A 149 3.67 -10.78 -13.87
N TYR A 150 3.28 -9.65 -14.43
CA TYR A 150 2.79 -8.52 -13.64
C TYR A 150 1.42 -8.84 -13.02
N GLU A 151 0.51 -9.45 -13.78
CA GLU A 151 -0.79 -9.91 -13.26
C GLU A 151 -0.64 -10.96 -12.15
N ALA A 152 0.33 -11.87 -12.26
CA ALA A 152 0.64 -12.82 -11.19
C ALA A 152 1.08 -12.10 -9.90
N PHE A 153 1.92 -11.06 -10.00
CA PHE A 153 2.26 -10.22 -8.86
C PHE A 153 1.03 -9.50 -8.29
N LEU A 154 0.18 -8.90 -9.14
CA LEU A 154 -1.02 -8.21 -8.70
C LEU A 154 -1.98 -9.15 -7.95
N LYS A 155 -2.12 -10.39 -8.41
CA LYS A 155 -2.93 -11.43 -7.75
C LYS A 155 -2.35 -11.85 -6.41
N GLN A 156 -1.02 -11.99 -6.30
CA GLN A 156 -0.37 -12.24 -5.01
C GLN A 156 -0.58 -11.07 -4.04
N LEU A 157 -0.47 -9.84 -4.53
CA LEU A 157 -0.71 -8.65 -3.72
C LEU A 157 -2.16 -8.58 -3.23
N GLU A 158 -3.13 -8.88 -4.09
CA GLU A 158 -4.55 -8.98 -3.73
C GLU A 158 -4.78 -9.98 -2.60
N MET A 159 -4.22 -11.20 -2.71
CA MET A 159 -4.37 -12.22 -1.66
C MET A 159 -3.81 -11.76 -0.30
N ILE A 160 -2.65 -11.11 -0.29
CA ILE A 160 -2.04 -10.63 0.96
C ILE A 160 -2.80 -9.43 1.53
N GLU A 161 -3.26 -8.50 0.70
CA GLU A 161 -4.12 -7.40 1.14
C GLU A 161 -5.44 -7.94 1.73
N ASP A 162 -5.95 -9.05 1.19
CA ASP A 162 -7.14 -9.72 1.72
C ASP A 162 -6.92 -10.31 3.12
N GLU A 163 -5.76 -10.91 3.38
CA GLU A 163 -5.39 -11.35 4.73
C GLU A 163 -5.38 -10.18 5.73
N VAL A 164 -4.91 -8.99 5.32
CA VAL A 164 -4.92 -7.79 6.17
C VAL A 164 -6.36 -7.34 6.46
N TYR A 165 -7.23 -7.36 5.45
CA TYR A 165 -8.64 -7.01 5.64
C TYR A 165 -9.37 -8.02 6.53
N GLN A 166 -9.13 -9.31 6.34
CA GLN A 166 -9.72 -10.36 7.16
C GLN A 166 -9.29 -10.24 8.63
N ALA A 167 -7.98 -10.09 8.89
CA ALA A 167 -7.48 -9.89 10.25
C ALA A 167 -8.07 -8.62 10.90
N SER A 168 -8.35 -7.59 10.10
CA SER A 168 -9.01 -6.37 10.55
C SER A 168 -10.49 -6.60 10.90
N CYS A 169 -11.22 -7.37 10.08
CA CYS A 169 -12.61 -7.75 10.35
C CYS A 169 -12.72 -8.60 11.61
N GLU A 170 -11.87 -9.61 11.77
CA GLU A 170 -11.85 -10.50 12.93
C GLU A 170 -11.62 -9.71 14.23
N MET A 171 -10.74 -8.71 14.20
CA MET A 171 -10.49 -7.84 15.34
C MET A 171 -11.69 -6.93 15.66
N LEU A 172 -12.34 -6.38 14.64
CA LEU A 172 -13.45 -5.44 14.82
C LEU A 172 -14.80 -6.11 15.12
N GLY A 173 -14.96 -7.41 14.80
CA GLY A 173 -16.21 -8.15 14.99
C GLY A 173 -17.39 -7.44 14.30
N ASP A 174 -18.49 -7.26 15.03
CA ASP A 174 -19.71 -6.60 14.54
C ASP A 174 -19.51 -5.12 14.17
N ALA A 175 -18.42 -4.51 14.61
CA ALA A 175 -18.07 -3.14 14.23
C ALA A 175 -17.46 -3.06 12.82
N ALA A 176 -17.10 -4.20 12.20
CA ALA A 176 -16.52 -4.25 10.87
C ALA A 176 -17.57 -3.88 9.79
N ASP A 177 -17.29 -2.86 8.98
CA ASP A 177 -18.06 -2.57 7.77
C ASP A 177 -17.46 -3.34 6.58
N THR A 178 -17.83 -4.62 6.50
CA THR A 178 -17.42 -5.58 5.46
C THR A 178 -17.85 -5.12 4.06
N GLY A 179 -19.01 -4.48 3.95
CA GLY A 179 -19.50 -3.94 2.69
C GLY A 179 -18.64 -2.82 2.13
N PHE A 180 -17.97 -2.03 2.97
CA PHE A 180 -16.96 -1.07 2.53
C PHE A 180 -15.66 -1.75 2.08
N ILE A 181 -15.20 -2.80 2.77
CA ILE A 181 -14.01 -3.58 2.37
C ILE A 181 -14.21 -4.17 0.99
N ASP A 182 -15.35 -4.80 0.74
CA ASP A 182 -15.65 -5.40 -0.55
C ASP A 182 -15.61 -4.36 -1.67
N LYS A 183 -16.06 -3.13 -1.40
CA LYS A 183 -15.97 -2.02 -2.36
C LYS A 183 -14.54 -1.55 -2.58
N VAL A 184 -13.72 -1.47 -1.53
CA VAL A 184 -12.29 -1.15 -1.64
C VAL A 184 -11.58 -2.22 -2.46
N ARG A 185 -11.82 -3.50 -2.17
CA ARG A 185 -11.26 -4.66 -2.88
C ARG A 185 -11.63 -4.62 -4.35
N ALA A 186 -12.92 -4.55 -4.66
CA ALA A 186 -13.42 -4.51 -6.03
C ALA A 186 -12.88 -3.30 -6.82
N SER A 187 -12.82 -2.12 -6.20
CA SER A 187 -12.26 -0.92 -6.83
C SER A 187 -10.77 -1.07 -7.13
N THR A 188 -10.01 -1.63 -6.19
CA THR A 188 -8.56 -1.86 -6.32
C THR A 188 -8.26 -2.85 -7.44
N ILE A 189 -8.98 -3.98 -7.49
CA ILE A 189 -8.85 -5.00 -8.54
C ILE A 189 -9.14 -4.37 -9.90
N ARG A 190 -10.26 -3.67 -10.05
CA ARG A 190 -10.65 -3.04 -11.32
C ARG A 190 -9.62 -2.02 -11.82
N ILE A 191 -9.12 -1.16 -10.93
CA ILE A 191 -8.12 -0.14 -11.29
C ILE A 191 -6.82 -0.81 -11.74
N ARG A 192 -6.34 -1.82 -11.00
CA ARG A 192 -5.10 -2.55 -11.33
C ARG A 192 -5.22 -3.37 -12.61
N ALA A 193 -6.35 -4.02 -12.84
CA ALA A 193 -6.61 -4.77 -14.08
C ALA A 193 -6.66 -3.84 -15.30
N HIS A 194 -7.31 -2.69 -15.17
CA HIS A 194 -7.32 -1.67 -16.22
C HIS A 194 -5.91 -1.13 -16.49
N GLU A 195 -5.15 -0.80 -15.44
CA GLU A 195 -3.77 -0.32 -15.57
C GLU A 195 -2.86 -1.37 -16.22
N ALA A 196 -2.94 -2.64 -15.81
CA ALA A 196 -2.19 -3.73 -16.45
C ALA A 196 -2.54 -3.88 -17.93
N GLY A 197 -3.81 -3.72 -18.28
CA GLY A 197 -4.27 -3.68 -19.67
C GLY A 197 -3.63 -2.53 -20.46
N MET A 198 -3.58 -1.32 -19.89
CA MET A 198 -2.99 -0.14 -20.53
C MET A 198 -1.47 -0.24 -20.67
N ILE A 199 -0.77 -0.75 -19.64
CA ILE A 199 0.71 -0.85 -19.64
C ILE A 199 1.21 -1.81 -20.73
N PHE A 200 0.46 -2.87 -21.01
CA PHE A 200 0.85 -3.93 -21.94
C PHE A 200 -0.05 -3.96 -23.20
N TRP A 201 -0.65 -2.83 -23.58
CA TRP A 201 -1.52 -2.75 -24.76
C TRP A 201 -0.72 -2.75 -26.08
N ASP A 202 0.50 -2.20 -26.07
CA ASP A 202 1.37 -2.02 -27.24
C ASP A 202 2.58 -3.00 -27.31
N HIS A 203 2.55 -4.10 -26.54
CA HIS A 203 3.64 -5.10 -26.46
C HIS A 203 3.13 -6.53 -26.66
#